data_AF-A0A813ASM5-F1
#
_entry.id   AF-A0A813ASM5-F1
#
_cell.length_a   1.000
_cell.length_b   1.000
_cell.length_c   1.000
_cell.angle_alpha   90.00
_cell.angle_beta   90.00
_cell.angle_gamma   90.00
#
_symmetry.space_group_name_H-M   'P 1'
#
loop_
_entity.id
_entity.type
_entity.pdbx_description
1 polymer ?
#
loop_
_entity_poly.entity_id
_entity_poly.type
_entity_poly.pdbx_seq_one_letter_code
_entity_poly.pdbx_strand_id
1 'polypeptide(L)'
;MGGPEIPTRFGRLDAHHASDGVSSADGRLPDGDKDANHIRGIFGPKGFEDRDMVALSGAHTVGMCHGDRSGFEGPWTDDKLLFDNSYFKDLLQKPWTKETNRHGKPQYRSGETMMLTTDMALVEDPAFKQHVERYAADQKSWFDDFAKAWVRLQEFNSGELRDIL
;
A
#
# COMPACT_ATOMS: atom_id res chain seq x y z
N MET A 1 -4.95 -8.72 -13.97
CA MET A 1 -3.84 -7.80 -13.64
C MET A 1 -2.53 -8.52 -13.32
N GLY A 2 -2.46 -9.86 -13.19
CA GLY A 2 -1.18 -10.58 -13.04
C GLY A 2 -0.71 -10.84 -11.59
N GLY A 3 -1.47 -10.38 -10.60
CA GLY A 3 -1.17 -10.57 -9.18
C GLY A 3 -1.45 -11.99 -8.65
N PRO A 4 -1.15 -12.23 -7.35
CA PRO A 4 -1.35 -13.53 -6.73
C PRO A 4 -2.83 -13.89 -6.61
N GLU A 5 -3.09 -15.19 -6.47
CA GLU A 5 -4.40 -15.66 -6.05
C GLU A 5 -4.68 -15.27 -4.60
N ILE A 6 -5.85 -14.70 -4.35
CA ILE A 6 -6.29 -14.25 -3.03
C ILE A 6 -7.48 -15.10 -2.59
N PRO A 7 -7.32 -15.97 -1.58
CA PRO A 7 -8.44 -16.63 -0.93
C PRO A 7 -9.44 -15.59 -0.40
N THR A 8 -10.70 -15.76 -0.74
CA THR A 8 -11.77 -14.83 -0.34
C THR A 8 -12.82 -15.58 0.44
N ARG A 9 -13.08 -15.13 1.67
CA ARG A 9 -14.16 -15.62 2.51
C ARG A 9 -15.31 -14.62 2.54
N PHE A 10 -16.53 -15.14 2.59
CA PHE A 10 -17.78 -14.39 2.52
C PHE A 10 -18.45 -14.29 3.90
N GLY A 11 -19.51 -13.48 4.00
CA GLY A 11 -20.33 -13.40 5.22
C GLY A 11 -20.22 -12.09 6.00
N ARG A 12 -19.56 -11.05 5.47
CA ARG A 12 -19.72 -9.70 6.03
C ARG A 12 -21.17 -9.26 5.84
N LEU A 13 -21.82 -8.90 6.93
CA LEU A 13 -23.18 -8.39 6.92
C LEU A 13 -23.16 -6.90 6.56
N ASP A 14 -24.08 -6.50 5.68
CA ASP A 14 -24.29 -5.09 5.39
C ASP A 14 -24.83 -4.37 6.62
N ALA A 15 -24.34 -3.15 6.84
CA ALA A 15 -24.87 -2.25 7.87
C ALA A 15 -26.32 -1.86 7.55
N HIS A 16 -27.17 -1.73 8.56
CA HIS A 16 -28.55 -1.28 8.39
C HIS A 16 -28.65 0.25 8.36
N HIS A 17 -27.74 0.92 9.07
CA HIS A 17 -27.66 2.37 9.18
C HIS A 17 -26.21 2.85 9.05
N ALA A 18 -26.04 4.10 8.60
CA ALA A 18 -24.72 4.71 8.52
C ALA A 18 -24.00 4.78 9.88
N SER A 19 -24.77 4.89 10.97
CA SER A 19 -24.26 4.85 12.35
C SER A 19 -23.63 3.52 12.75
N ASP A 20 -23.93 2.43 12.03
CA ASP A 20 -23.36 1.11 12.28
C ASP A 20 -21.96 0.98 11.64
N GLY A 21 -21.61 1.93 10.76
CA GLY A 21 -20.30 2.07 10.16
C GLY A 21 -19.34 2.88 11.02
N VAL A 22 -18.06 2.90 10.61
CA VAL A 22 -17.06 3.76 11.24
C VAL A 22 -17.25 5.20 10.78
N SER A 23 -17.31 6.15 11.71
CA SER A 23 -17.58 7.57 11.43
C SER A 23 -16.45 8.32 10.71
N SER A 24 -15.21 7.81 10.74
CA SER A 24 -14.07 8.42 10.04
C SER A 24 -13.01 7.41 9.61
N ALA A 25 -12.37 7.71 8.47
CA ALA A 25 -11.15 7.03 8.01
C ALA A 25 -9.88 7.60 8.67
N ASP A 26 -9.99 8.80 9.27
CA ASP A 26 -8.89 9.49 9.94
C ASP A 26 -8.26 8.61 11.04
N GLY A 27 -6.95 8.44 10.96
CA GLY A 27 -6.19 7.57 11.88
C GLY A 27 -6.33 6.07 11.63
N ARG A 28 -7.04 5.65 10.56
CA ARG A 28 -7.15 4.23 10.16
C ARG A 28 -6.30 3.88 8.95
N LEU A 29 -5.97 4.86 8.12
CA LEU A 29 -5.10 4.72 6.96
C LEU A 29 -3.84 5.61 7.11
N PRO A 30 -2.69 5.20 6.55
CA PRO A 30 -1.51 6.04 6.48
C PRO A 30 -1.77 7.33 5.70
N ASP A 31 -1.16 8.43 6.15
CA ASP A 31 -1.11 9.67 5.39
C ASP A 31 0.13 9.59 4.50
N GLY A 32 -0.04 9.84 3.20
CA GLY A 32 1.01 9.74 2.20
C GLY A 32 2.24 10.61 2.49
N ASP A 33 2.09 11.67 3.29
CA ASP A 33 3.16 12.63 3.64
C ASP A 33 3.87 12.32 4.98
N LYS A 34 3.85 11.07 5.44
CA LYS A 34 4.47 10.67 6.71
C LYS A 34 5.57 9.62 6.52
N ASP A 35 6.23 9.28 7.63
CA ASP A 35 7.39 8.40 7.66
C ASP A 35 7.05 6.95 8.05
N ALA A 36 8.08 6.12 8.20
CA ALA A 36 7.95 4.72 8.61
C ALA A 36 7.33 4.56 10.01
N ASN A 37 7.57 5.49 10.94
CA ASN A 37 6.97 5.45 12.27
C ASN A 37 5.45 5.64 12.20
N HIS A 38 4.98 6.51 11.29
CA HIS A 38 3.55 6.67 11.04
C HIS A 38 2.93 5.39 10.48
N ILE A 39 3.58 4.74 9.51
CA ILE A 39 3.11 3.45 8.95
C ILE A 39 2.98 2.41 10.07
N ARG A 40 4.02 2.26 10.91
CA ARG A 40 4.00 1.36 12.08
C ARG A 40 2.93 1.74 13.10
N GLY A 41 2.73 3.03 13.35
CA GLY A 41 1.71 3.52 14.27
C GLY A 41 0.28 3.17 13.85
N ILE A 42 0.01 3.09 12.54
CA ILE A 42 -1.30 2.73 11.99
C ILE A 42 -1.51 1.21 11.98
N PHE A 43 -0.51 0.46 11.52
CA PHE A 43 -0.64 -0.98 11.24
C PHE A 43 -0.22 -1.88 12.41
N GLY A 44 0.74 -1.44 13.24
CA GLY A 44 1.22 -2.18 14.40
C GLY A 44 0.12 -2.56 15.39
N PRO A 45 -0.78 -1.63 15.79
CA PRO A 45 -1.92 -1.94 16.65
C PRO A 45 -2.93 -2.94 16.05
N LYS A 46 -2.84 -3.20 14.73
CA LYS A 46 -3.66 -4.18 14.01
C LYS A 46 -2.94 -5.54 13.88
N GLY A 47 -1.76 -5.68 14.48
CA GLY A 47 -0.95 -6.89 14.51
C GLY A 47 -0.13 -7.15 13.25
N PHE A 48 0.00 -6.16 12.36
CA PHE A 48 0.84 -6.26 11.17
C PHE A 48 2.29 -5.96 11.54
N GLU A 49 3.20 -6.73 10.96
CA GLU A 49 4.64 -6.53 11.11
C GLU A 49 5.21 -5.74 9.93
N ASP A 50 6.47 -5.30 10.05
CA ASP A 50 7.18 -4.55 9.01
C ASP A 50 7.10 -5.21 7.63
N ARG A 51 7.26 -6.55 7.57
CA ARG A 51 7.11 -7.34 6.35
C ARG A 51 5.73 -7.16 5.71
N ASP A 52 4.68 -7.19 6.52
CA ASP A 52 3.30 -7.11 6.03
C ASP A 52 2.99 -5.70 5.53
N MET A 53 3.48 -4.67 6.24
CA MET A 53 3.34 -3.26 5.83
C MET A 53 4.00 -3.00 4.48
N VAL A 54 5.26 -3.44 4.31
CA VAL A 54 5.98 -3.29 3.03
C VAL A 54 5.31 -4.10 1.93
N ALA A 55 4.84 -5.33 2.22
CA ALA A 55 4.15 -6.14 1.24
C ALA A 55 2.88 -5.43 0.74
N LEU A 56 2.04 -4.94 1.65
CA LEU A 56 0.80 -4.23 1.34
C LEU A 56 1.04 -2.92 0.57
N SER A 57 2.08 -2.16 0.91
CA SER A 57 2.46 -0.96 0.14
C SER A 57 2.76 -1.28 -1.33
N GLY A 58 3.21 -2.49 -1.63
CA GLY A 58 3.41 -2.96 -3.02
C GLY A 58 2.15 -2.89 -3.90
N ALA A 59 0.95 -2.82 -3.32
CA ALA A 59 -0.29 -2.59 -4.09
C ALA A 59 -0.25 -1.31 -4.93
N HIS A 60 0.59 -0.33 -4.55
CA HIS A 60 0.85 0.88 -5.32
C HIS A 60 1.43 0.58 -6.72
N THR A 61 1.85 -0.65 -7.04
CA THR A 61 2.22 -1.00 -8.42
C THR A 61 1.09 -0.81 -9.44
N VAL A 62 -0.18 -0.78 -9.00
CA VAL A 62 -1.35 -0.53 -9.85
C VAL A 62 -2.00 0.80 -9.49
N GLY A 63 -2.46 1.52 -10.52
CA GLY A 63 -3.22 2.75 -10.36
C GLY A 63 -2.36 4.01 -10.24
N MET A 64 -2.96 5.05 -9.67
CA MET A 64 -2.33 6.36 -9.54
C MET A 64 -3.03 7.24 -8.51
N CYS A 65 -2.31 8.23 -7.99
CA CYS A 65 -2.90 9.32 -7.23
C CYS A 65 -3.57 10.35 -8.15
N HIS A 66 -4.68 10.91 -7.68
CA HIS A 66 -5.43 11.99 -8.34
C HIS A 66 -5.46 13.21 -7.43
N GLY A 67 -5.08 14.37 -7.99
CA GLY A 67 -4.91 15.61 -7.23
C GLY A 67 -6.21 16.14 -6.63
N ASP A 68 -7.34 15.95 -7.31
CA ASP A 68 -8.68 16.31 -6.83
C ASP A 68 -9.20 15.40 -5.70
N ARG A 69 -8.55 14.25 -5.45
CA ARG A 69 -8.95 13.28 -4.42
C ARG A 69 -8.04 13.33 -3.19
N SER A 70 -6.74 13.33 -3.43
CA SER A 70 -5.74 13.19 -2.36
C SER A 70 -4.78 14.38 -2.25
N GLY A 71 -4.78 15.26 -3.26
CA GLY A 71 -3.74 16.27 -3.45
C GLY A 71 -2.45 15.72 -4.06
N PHE A 72 -2.19 14.42 -4.03
CA PHE A 72 -1.05 13.80 -4.72
C PHE A 72 -1.42 13.48 -6.18
N GLU A 73 -0.44 13.44 -7.09
CA GLU A 73 -0.71 13.26 -8.51
C GLU A 73 0.34 12.39 -9.22
N GLY A 74 -0.14 11.40 -9.98
CA GLY A 74 0.67 10.60 -10.89
C GLY A 74 0.62 9.10 -10.57
N PRO A 75 0.96 8.25 -11.55
CA PRO A 75 1.11 6.81 -11.35
C PRO A 75 2.41 6.48 -10.62
N TRP A 76 2.41 5.36 -9.88
CA TRP A 76 3.63 4.85 -9.25
C TRP A 76 4.56 4.13 -10.23
N THR A 77 3.99 3.47 -11.24
CA THR A 77 4.70 2.66 -12.24
C THR A 77 4.32 3.07 -13.65
N ASP A 78 5.16 2.72 -14.63
CA ASP A 78 4.88 3.03 -16.03
C ASP A 78 3.67 2.25 -16.57
N ASP A 79 3.55 0.95 -16.23
CA ASP A 79 2.35 0.14 -16.49
C ASP A 79 1.45 0.05 -15.26
N LYS A 80 0.66 1.09 -15.05
CA LYS A 80 -0.31 1.20 -13.94
C LYS A 80 -1.44 0.15 -13.93
N LEU A 81 -1.51 -0.76 -14.91
CA LEU A 81 -2.53 -1.83 -14.97
C LEU A 81 -1.94 -3.23 -14.68
N LEU A 82 -0.62 -3.31 -14.53
CA LEU A 82 0.09 -4.54 -14.26
C LEU A 82 0.44 -4.67 -12.77
N PHE A 83 0.00 -5.76 -12.17
CA PHE A 83 0.33 -6.12 -10.80
C PHE A 83 1.58 -7.00 -10.82
N ASP A 84 2.74 -6.36 -10.82
CA ASP A 84 4.07 -6.98 -10.79
C ASP A 84 5.00 -6.24 -9.82
N ASN A 85 6.26 -6.66 -9.70
CA ASN A 85 7.17 -6.06 -8.72
C ASN A 85 7.85 -4.76 -9.21
N SER A 86 7.33 -4.10 -10.25
CA SER A 86 7.90 -2.87 -10.80
C SER A 86 7.98 -1.75 -9.76
N TYR A 87 6.97 -1.61 -8.89
CA TYR A 87 7.00 -0.64 -7.78
C TYR A 87 8.28 -0.75 -6.93
N PHE A 88 8.66 -1.95 -6.50
CA PHE A 88 9.86 -2.16 -5.67
C PHE A 88 11.16 -1.94 -6.46
N LYS A 89 11.19 -2.33 -7.74
CA LYS A 89 12.34 -2.07 -8.62
C LYS A 89 12.54 -0.57 -8.81
N ASP A 90 11.46 0.14 -9.09
CA ASP A 90 11.47 1.58 -9.33
C ASP A 90 11.89 2.37 -8.08
N LEU A 91 11.41 1.98 -6.89
CA LEU A 91 11.86 2.55 -5.62
C LEU A 91 13.39 2.51 -5.43
N LEU A 92 14.04 1.43 -5.87
CA LEU A 92 15.48 1.23 -5.70
C LEU A 92 16.33 1.82 -6.84
N GLN A 93 15.78 1.89 -8.06
CA GLN A 93 16.57 2.11 -9.27
C GLN A 93 16.32 3.46 -9.95
N LYS A 94 15.10 4.01 -9.85
CA LYS A 94 14.78 5.28 -10.51
C LYS A 94 15.37 6.45 -9.74
N PRO A 95 15.84 7.51 -10.44
CA PRO A 95 16.23 8.74 -9.79
C PRO A 95 14.99 9.49 -9.33
N TRP A 96 14.82 9.63 -8.02
CA TRP A 96 13.68 10.31 -7.41
C TRP A 96 14.06 11.74 -7.02
N THR A 97 13.32 12.72 -7.52
CA THR A 97 13.48 14.14 -7.13
C THR A 97 12.30 14.57 -6.28
N LYS A 98 12.56 15.05 -5.06
CA LYS A 98 11.52 15.62 -4.20
C LYS A 98 11.02 16.94 -4.77
N GLU A 99 9.70 17.10 -4.85
CA GLU A 99 9.02 18.30 -5.31
C GLU A 99 7.80 18.60 -4.43
N THR A 100 7.32 19.85 -4.49
CA THR A 100 5.97 20.19 -4.06
C THR A 100 5.12 20.33 -5.31
N ASN A 101 4.09 19.49 -5.44
CA ASN A 101 3.27 19.48 -6.64
C ASN A 101 2.34 20.71 -6.71
N ARG A 102 1.60 20.84 -7.82
CA ARG A 102 0.66 21.96 -8.05
C ARG A 102 -0.47 22.08 -7.02
N HIS A 103 -0.72 21.03 -6.25
CA HIS A 103 -1.72 20.97 -5.18
C HIS A 103 -1.11 21.21 -3.79
N GLY A 104 0.18 21.56 -3.71
CA GLY A 104 0.87 21.85 -2.45
C GLY A 104 1.28 20.61 -1.65
N LYS A 105 1.17 19.40 -2.21
CA LYS A 105 1.62 18.16 -1.57
C LYS A 105 3.08 17.87 -1.92
N PRO A 106 3.92 17.48 -0.94
CA PRO A 106 5.25 16.98 -1.23
C PRO A 106 5.14 15.58 -1.86
N GLN A 107 5.86 15.34 -2.94
CA GLN A 107 5.98 14.02 -3.56
C GLN A 107 7.35 13.89 -4.21
N TYR A 108 7.67 12.70 -4.69
CA TYR A 108 8.88 12.46 -5.47
C TYR A 108 8.47 12.16 -6.90
N ARG A 109 9.29 12.60 -7.86
CA ARG A 109 9.03 12.41 -9.29
C ARG A 109 10.24 11.81 -10.00
N SER A 110 9.95 10.92 -10.94
CA SER A 110 10.88 10.39 -11.92
C SER A 110 10.16 10.21 -13.26
N GLY A 111 10.43 11.12 -14.21
CA GLY A 111 9.67 11.18 -15.46
C GLY A 111 8.17 11.37 -15.20
N GLU A 112 7.35 10.47 -15.71
CA GLU A 112 5.89 10.47 -15.52
C GLU A 112 5.44 9.78 -14.21
N THR A 113 6.34 9.06 -13.55
CA THR A 113 6.05 8.32 -12.30
C THR A 113 6.30 9.15 -11.05
N MET A 114 5.63 8.77 -9.97
CA MET A 114 5.73 9.43 -8.66
C MET A 114 5.86 8.44 -7.50
N MET A 115 6.33 8.94 -6.37
CA MET A 115 6.31 8.25 -5.07
C MET A 115 5.82 9.21 -3.99
N LEU A 116 5.07 8.71 -3.03
CA LEU A 116 4.70 9.43 -1.80
C LEU A 116 5.90 9.51 -0.84
N THR A 117 5.82 10.40 0.15
CA THR A 117 6.81 10.43 1.26
C THR A 117 6.84 9.07 1.98
N THR A 118 5.66 8.45 2.18
CA THR A 118 5.53 7.10 2.77
C THR A 118 6.14 5.99 1.92
N ASP A 119 6.14 6.11 0.59
CA ASP A 119 6.78 5.15 -0.31
C ASP A 119 8.31 5.24 -0.17
N MET A 120 8.86 6.47 -0.15
CA MET A 120 10.29 6.69 0.06
C MET A 120 10.75 6.26 1.46
N ALA A 121 9.89 6.37 2.48
CA ALA A 121 10.19 5.88 3.82
C ALA A 121 10.49 4.36 3.85
N LEU A 122 9.99 3.58 2.89
CA LEU A 122 10.27 2.14 2.79
C LEU A 122 11.73 1.83 2.45
N VAL A 123 12.41 2.72 1.71
CA VAL A 123 13.83 2.57 1.36
C VAL A 123 14.77 3.34 2.27
N GLU A 124 14.24 4.31 3.02
CA GLU A 124 14.99 5.08 4.02
C GLU A 124 15.11 4.33 5.37
N ASP A 125 14.06 3.62 5.80
CA ASP A 125 14.06 2.80 7.02
C ASP A 125 14.75 1.44 6.77
N PRO A 126 15.84 1.09 7.48
CA PRO A 126 16.59 -0.15 7.22
C PRO A 126 15.77 -1.44 7.39
N ALA A 127 14.83 -1.47 8.34
CA ALA A 127 14.01 -2.66 8.61
C ALA A 127 12.92 -2.85 7.54
N PHE A 128 12.43 -1.78 6.94
CA PHE A 128 11.60 -1.86 5.73
C PHE A 128 12.41 -2.17 4.48
N LYS A 129 13.58 -1.54 4.32
CA LYS A 129 14.40 -1.64 3.10
C LYS A 129 14.79 -3.07 2.76
N GLN A 130 15.14 -3.89 3.75
CA GLN A 130 15.44 -5.32 3.52
C GLN A 130 14.28 -6.07 2.84
N HIS A 131 13.02 -5.69 3.10
CA HIS A 131 11.85 -6.27 2.46
C HIS A 131 11.63 -5.72 1.06
N VAL A 132 11.86 -4.42 0.85
CA VAL A 132 11.85 -3.80 -0.50
C VAL A 132 12.87 -4.49 -1.41
N GLU A 133 14.10 -4.66 -0.95
CA GLU A 133 15.18 -5.33 -1.71
C GLU A 133 14.82 -6.78 -2.04
N ARG A 134 14.27 -7.53 -1.07
CA ARG A 134 13.79 -8.90 -1.29
C ARG A 134 12.70 -8.95 -2.36
N TYR A 135 11.70 -8.07 -2.27
CA TYR A 135 10.57 -8.05 -3.20
C TYR A 135 10.93 -7.56 -4.60
N ALA A 136 11.87 -6.63 -4.71
CA ALA A 136 12.44 -6.22 -6.00
C ALA A 136 13.20 -7.36 -6.69
N ALA A 137 13.94 -8.16 -5.91
CA ALA A 137 14.72 -9.30 -6.42
C ALA A 137 13.85 -10.53 -6.75
N ASP A 138 12.79 -10.77 -5.98
CA ASP A 138 11.93 -11.95 -6.09
C ASP A 138 10.44 -11.58 -5.98
N GLN A 139 9.78 -11.46 -7.13
CA GLN A 139 8.34 -11.20 -7.23
C GLN A 139 7.50 -12.29 -6.55
N LYS A 140 7.93 -13.55 -6.59
CA LYS A 140 7.17 -14.64 -5.96
C LYS A 140 7.16 -14.45 -4.45
N SER A 141 8.30 -14.07 -3.86
CA SER A 141 8.38 -13.80 -2.42
C SER A 141 7.44 -12.68 -1.99
N TRP A 142 7.31 -11.64 -2.81
CA TRP A 142 6.36 -10.57 -2.56
C TRP A 142 4.92 -11.05 -2.70
N PHE A 143 4.59 -11.77 -3.76
CA PHE A 143 3.25 -12.32 -3.98
C PHE A 143 2.79 -13.22 -2.82
N ASP A 144 3.68 -14.10 -2.33
CA ASP A 144 3.39 -14.99 -1.21
C ASP A 144 3.11 -14.21 0.10
N ASP A 145 3.84 -13.12 0.36
CA ASP A 145 3.67 -12.31 1.57
C ASP A 145 2.49 -11.31 1.43
N PHE A 146 2.30 -10.73 0.23
CA PHE A 146 1.16 -9.87 -0.09
C PHE A 146 -0.16 -10.60 0.08
N ALA A 147 -0.27 -11.82 -0.45
CA ALA A 147 -1.51 -12.59 -0.35
C ALA A 147 -1.91 -12.84 1.12
N LYS A 148 -0.95 -13.21 1.97
CA LYS A 148 -1.19 -13.42 3.41
C LYS A 148 -1.58 -12.12 4.11
N ALA A 149 -0.84 -11.04 3.88
CA ALA A 149 -1.10 -9.74 4.48
C ALA A 149 -2.46 -9.18 4.02
N TRP A 150 -2.80 -9.34 2.75
CA TRP A 150 -4.06 -8.89 2.18
C TRP A 150 -5.27 -9.66 2.73
N VAL A 151 -5.17 -10.99 2.86
CA VAL A 151 -6.21 -11.80 3.54
C VAL A 151 -6.38 -11.34 4.99
N ARG A 152 -5.28 -11.11 5.71
CA ARG A 152 -5.35 -10.59 7.08
C ARG A 152 -6.01 -9.22 7.15
N LEU A 153 -5.73 -8.34 6.18
CA LEU A 153 -6.28 -6.99 6.11
C LEU A 153 -7.78 -7.00 5.78
N GLN A 154 -8.19 -7.74 4.76
CA GLN A 154 -9.58 -7.80 4.33
C GLN A 154 -10.47 -8.40 5.42
N GLU A 155 -9.94 -9.35 6.20
CA GLU A 155 -10.68 -10.06 7.25
C GLU A 155 -10.50 -9.41 8.63
N PHE A 156 -9.69 -8.34 8.72
CA PHE A 156 -9.46 -7.63 9.97
C PHE A 156 -10.78 -7.18 10.58
N ASN A 157 -10.99 -7.55 11.85
CA ASN A 157 -12.20 -7.23 12.61
C ASN A 157 -13.51 -7.74 11.97
N SER A 158 -13.43 -8.80 11.13
CA SER A 158 -14.60 -9.52 10.61
C SER A 158 -14.98 -10.69 11.53
N GLY A 159 -16.28 -10.97 11.65
CA GLY A 159 -16.83 -12.09 12.43
C GLY A 159 -16.74 -13.43 11.68
N GLU A 160 -17.74 -14.29 11.86
CA GLU A 160 -17.82 -15.65 11.27
C GLU A 160 -17.85 -15.63 9.73
N LEU A 161 -16.67 -15.54 9.10
CA LEU A 161 -16.49 -15.65 7.66
C LEU A 161 -16.52 -17.13 7.21
N ARG A 162 -17.02 -17.36 5.99
CA ARG A 162 -17.23 -18.68 5.40
C ARG A 162 -16.56 -18.80 4.03
N ASP A 163 -16.09 -20.00 3.70
CA ASP A 163 -15.45 -20.27 2.39
C ASP A 163 -16.46 -20.41 1.24
N ILE A 164 -17.76 -20.51 1.57
CA ILE A 164 -18.87 -20.65 0.62
C ILE A 164 -19.97 -19.63 0.94
N LEU A 165 -20.72 -19.24 -0.10
CA LEU A 165 -21.93 -18.41 0.00
C LEU A 165 -23.10 -19.19 0.60
#